data_AF-A0A919QFM0-F1
#
_entry.id   AF-A0A919QFM0-F1
#
_cell.length_a   1.000
_cell.length_b   1.000
_cell.length_c   1.000
_cell.angle_alpha   90.00
_cell.angle_beta   90.00
_cell.angle_gamma   90.00
#
_symmetry.space_group_name_H-M   'P 1'
#
loop_
_entity.id
_entity.type
_entity.pdbx_description
1 polymer ?
#
loop_
_entity_poly.entity_id
_entity_poly.type
_entity_poly.pdbx_seq_one_letter_code
_entity_poly.pdbx_strand_id
1 'polypeptide(L)'
;MEFASYLAGEKWSDHPSCTHPLLAGLARLVNDHTTDENRQLLAPLIPSVIGLTGDDPRIEVAVALRCATTALPVVAAERQLALAVSVLAAEHVLGELEGRPPGLEPASREALDLVPEAARWARGFRGGVHISRRGFRRYAAPNTVQLAVRGIAQACVTEPDRLLRELLTGAIEDCAAVLRNRPAETAGTPGTAEREIHPVGR
;
A
#
# COMPACT_ATOMS: atom_id res chain seq x y z
N MET A 1 -12.17 -9.55 -5.99
CA MET A 1 -12.69 -8.24 -5.51
C MET A 1 -14.18 -8.05 -5.80
N GLU A 2 -14.75 -8.88 -6.66
CA GLU A 2 -16.12 -8.85 -7.11
C GLU A 2 -17.14 -9.10 -5.98
N PHE A 3 -16.80 -9.97 -5.03
CA PHE A 3 -17.60 -10.14 -3.82
C PHE A 3 -17.63 -8.86 -2.95
N ALA A 4 -16.53 -8.11 -2.90
CA ALA A 4 -16.49 -6.86 -2.15
C ALA A 4 -17.36 -5.77 -2.81
N SER A 5 -17.31 -5.64 -4.16
CA SER A 5 -18.23 -4.72 -4.88
C SER A 5 -19.68 -5.12 -4.67
N TYR A 6 -20.00 -6.41 -4.79
CA TYR A 6 -21.36 -6.92 -4.57
C TYR A 6 -21.88 -6.61 -3.16
N LEU A 7 -21.08 -6.90 -2.12
CA LEU A 7 -21.45 -6.63 -0.72
C LEU A 7 -21.56 -5.14 -0.41
N ALA A 8 -20.80 -4.28 -1.11
CA ALA A 8 -20.89 -2.83 -0.99
C ALA A 8 -22.08 -2.22 -1.77
N GLY A 9 -22.88 -3.03 -2.47
CA GLY A 9 -23.99 -2.56 -3.30
C GLY A 9 -23.56 -1.91 -4.61
N GLU A 10 -22.31 -2.11 -5.03
CA GLU A 10 -21.79 -1.66 -6.32
C GLU A 10 -22.13 -2.65 -7.44
N LYS A 11 -21.88 -2.26 -8.70
CA LYS A 11 -21.91 -3.22 -9.81
C LYS A 11 -20.80 -4.26 -9.63
N TRP A 12 -21.09 -5.51 -9.98
CA TRP A 12 -20.12 -6.60 -9.99
C TRP A 12 -18.86 -6.20 -10.79
N SER A 13 -17.74 -6.05 -10.09
CA SER A 13 -16.49 -5.53 -10.65
C SER A 13 -15.30 -6.00 -9.82
N ASP A 14 -14.19 -6.31 -10.49
CA ASP A 14 -12.89 -6.60 -9.89
C ASP A 14 -12.10 -5.31 -9.55
N HIS A 15 -12.63 -4.15 -9.96
CA HIS A 15 -12.13 -2.81 -9.63
C HIS A 15 -13.24 -1.99 -8.90
N PRO A 16 -13.60 -2.37 -7.66
CA PRO A 16 -14.60 -1.64 -6.88
C PRO A 16 -14.16 -0.21 -6.55
N SER A 17 -15.14 0.69 -6.38
CA SER A 17 -14.91 2.00 -5.76
C SER A 17 -14.88 1.93 -4.23
N CYS A 18 -15.38 0.85 -3.63
CA CYS A 18 -15.48 0.66 -2.18
C CYS A 18 -14.15 0.30 -1.49
N THR A 19 -13.05 0.18 -2.24
CA THR A 19 -11.71 -0.14 -1.71
C THR A 19 -10.65 0.66 -2.46
N HIS A 20 -9.61 1.10 -1.74
CA HIS A 20 -8.45 1.78 -2.34
C HIS A 20 -7.82 0.94 -3.47
N PRO A 21 -7.53 1.50 -4.67
CA PRO A 21 -7.10 0.72 -5.83
C PRO A 21 -5.85 -0.15 -5.61
N LEU A 22 -4.87 0.34 -4.84
CA LEU A 22 -3.67 -0.44 -4.54
C LEU A 22 -3.97 -1.62 -3.61
N LEU A 23 -4.86 -1.44 -2.62
CA LEU A 23 -5.29 -2.51 -1.70
C LEU A 23 -6.13 -3.54 -2.46
N ALA A 24 -7.03 -3.10 -3.34
CA ALA A 24 -7.77 -3.98 -4.23
C ALA A 24 -6.82 -4.80 -5.14
N GLY A 25 -5.76 -4.17 -5.66
CA GLY A 25 -4.70 -4.85 -6.40
C GLY A 25 -3.96 -5.91 -5.58
N LEU A 26 -3.58 -5.59 -4.33
CA LEU A 26 -2.99 -6.55 -3.40
C LEU A 26 -3.94 -7.73 -3.12
N ALA A 27 -5.21 -7.46 -2.81
CA ALA A 27 -6.20 -8.50 -2.52
C ALA A 27 -6.41 -9.45 -3.72
N ARG A 28 -6.43 -8.93 -4.95
CA ARG A 28 -6.46 -9.78 -6.16
C ARG A 28 -5.22 -10.64 -6.27
N LEU A 29 -4.03 -10.06 -6.14
CA LEU A 29 -2.78 -10.81 -6.22
C LEU A 29 -2.69 -11.90 -5.16
N VAL A 30 -3.09 -11.62 -3.91
CA VAL A 30 -3.15 -12.62 -2.83
C VAL A 30 -4.12 -13.73 -3.17
N ASN A 31 -5.35 -13.40 -3.61
CA ASN A 31 -6.32 -14.40 -4.05
C ASN A 31 -5.79 -15.28 -5.19
N ASP A 32 -5.08 -14.69 -6.16
CA ASP A 32 -4.60 -15.40 -7.34
C ASP A 32 -3.40 -16.31 -7.04
N HIS A 33 -2.67 -16.05 -5.96
CA HIS A 33 -1.49 -16.82 -5.55
C HIS A 33 -1.73 -17.67 -4.29
N THR A 34 -2.93 -17.65 -3.73
CA THR A 34 -3.33 -18.56 -2.64
C THR A 34 -3.83 -19.86 -3.25
N THR A 35 -3.41 -21.00 -2.70
CA THR A 35 -3.88 -22.32 -3.17
C THR A 35 -5.39 -22.47 -3.02
N ASP A 36 -5.99 -23.34 -3.84
CA ASP A 36 -7.44 -23.59 -3.80
C ASP A 36 -7.88 -24.14 -2.45
N GLU A 37 -7.04 -24.95 -1.80
CA GLU A 37 -7.28 -25.53 -0.48
C GLU A 37 -7.32 -24.50 0.65
N ASN A 38 -6.71 -23.32 0.48
CA ASN A 38 -6.65 -22.28 1.51
C ASN A 38 -7.43 -21.01 1.13
N ARG A 39 -7.92 -20.90 -0.12
CA ARG A 39 -8.59 -19.69 -0.63
C ARG A 39 -9.82 -19.30 0.19
N GLN A 40 -10.56 -20.27 0.74
CA GLN A 40 -11.71 -20.02 1.61
C GLN A 40 -11.35 -19.27 2.89
N LEU A 41 -10.09 -19.35 3.35
CA LEU A 41 -9.62 -18.63 4.53
C LEU A 41 -9.50 -17.11 4.28
N LEU A 42 -9.56 -16.67 3.02
CA LEU A 42 -9.61 -15.26 2.66
C LEU A 42 -11.02 -14.67 2.74
N ALA A 43 -12.07 -15.49 2.67
CA ALA A 43 -13.46 -15.02 2.63
C ALA A 43 -13.84 -14.10 3.82
N PRO A 44 -13.40 -14.37 5.07
CA PRO A 44 -13.67 -13.47 6.20
C PRO A 44 -13.05 -12.08 6.06
N LEU A 45 -12.05 -11.89 5.19
CA LEU A 45 -11.41 -10.58 4.97
C LEU A 45 -12.20 -9.70 4.00
N ILE A 46 -13.12 -10.26 3.20
CA ILE A 46 -13.86 -9.53 2.16
C ILE A 46 -14.63 -8.32 2.72
N PRO A 47 -15.38 -8.41 3.84
CA PRO A 47 -16.06 -7.24 4.39
C PRO A 47 -15.08 -6.17 4.90
N SER A 48 -13.88 -6.56 5.30
CA SER A 48 -12.91 -5.67 5.94
C SER A 48 -12.22 -4.70 4.97
N VAL A 49 -12.29 -4.94 3.66
CA VAL A 49 -11.76 -4.01 2.65
C VAL A 49 -12.77 -2.93 2.24
N ILE A 50 -14.05 -3.08 2.62
CA ILE A 50 -15.13 -2.17 2.26
C ILE A 50 -15.02 -0.89 3.08
N GLY A 51 -15.10 0.26 2.41
CA GLY A 51 -15.00 1.58 3.06
C GLY A 51 -13.55 1.99 3.35
N LEU A 52 -12.56 1.15 3.02
CA LEU A 52 -11.14 1.55 3.00
C LEU A 52 -10.85 2.34 1.73
N THR A 53 -11.58 3.45 1.57
CA THR A 53 -11.53 4.37 0.44
C THR A 53 -10.90 5.67 0.90
N GLY A 54 -10.15 6.31 0.01
CA GLY A 54 -9.46 7.55 0.31
C GLY A 54 -8.38 7.86 -0.69
N ASP A 55 -7.90 9.09 -0.63
CA ASP A 55 -6.86 9.65 -1.48
C ASP A 55 -5.66 10.16 -0.68
N ASP A 56 -5.61 9.86 0.63
CA ASP A 56 -4.43 10.09 1.46
C ASP A 56 -3.24 9.26 0.92
N PRO A 57 -2.18 9.91 0.42
CA PRO A 57 -1.02 9.23 -0.16
C PRO A 57 -0.29 8.28 0.80
N ARG A 58 -0.54 8.40 2.11
CA ARG A 58 -0.02 7.50 3.13
C ARG A 58 -0.59 6.09 3.00
N ILE A 59 -1.76 5.92 2.39
CA ILE A 59 -2.34 4.59 2.12
C ILE A 59 -1.43 3.81 1.18
N GLU A 60 -0.95 4.40 0.07
CA GLU A 60 -0.04 3.71 -0.84
C GLU A 60 1.29 3.35 -0.18
N VAL A 61 1.80 4.24 0.67
CA VAL A 61 3.04 4.02 1.40
C VAL A 61 2.90 2.90 2.43
N ALA A 62 1.80 2.89 3.19
CA ALA A 62 1.50 1.86 4.18
C ALA A 62 1.41 0.48 3.53
N VAL A 63 0.64 0.35 2.45
CA VAL A 63 0.53 -0.92 1.70
C VAL A 63 1.88 -1.35 1.14
N ALA A 64 2.66 -0.42 0.57
CA ALA A 64 3.98 -0.75 0.02
C ALA A 64 4.98 -1.19 1.10
N LEU A 65 5.04 -0.49 2.24
CA LEU A 65 5.90 -0.86 3.37
C LEU A 65 5.51 -2.21 3.95
N ARG A 66 4.21 -2.45 4.17
CA ARG A 66 3.69 -3.76 4.61
C ARG A 66 4.13 -4.88 3.68
N CYS A 67 3.92 -4.72 2.38
CA CYS A 67 4.32 -5.68 1.36
C CYS A 67 5.83 -5.92 1.37
N ALA A 68 6.62 -4.84 1.32
CA ALA A 68 8.06 -4.94 1.23
C ALA A 68 8.67 -5.58 2.47
N THR A 69 8.32 -5.09 3.67
CA THR A 69 8.89 -5.57 4.94
C THR A 69 8.51 -7.02 5.25
N THR A 70 7.29 -7.44 4.92
CA THR A 70 6.84 -8.84 5.12
C THR A 70 7.55 -9.80 4.17
N ALA A 71 7.71 -9.43 2.90
CA ALA A 71 8.31 -10.29 1.90
C ALA A 71 9.85 -10.31 1.96
N LEU A 72 10.48 -9.19 2.32
CA LEU A 72 11.92 -9.00 2.28
C LEU A 72 12.74 -10.16 2.91
N PRO A 73 12.43 -10.66 4.12
CA PRO A 73 13.25 -11.71 4.74
C PRO A 73 13.05 -13.10 4.13
N VAL A 74 11.98 -13.33 3.36
CA VAL A 74 11.61 -14.67 2.87
C VAL A 74 11.83 -14.87 1.38
N VAL A 75 11.91 -13.80 0.59
CA VAL A 75 12.14 -13.91 -0.86
C VAL A 75 13.59 -14.28 -1.18
N ALA A 76 13.78 -14.85 -2.38
CA ALA A 76 15.10 -15.12 -2.93
C ALA A 76 16.00 -13.86 -2.95
N ALA A 77 17.31 -14.06 -2.73
CA ALA A 77 18.30 -12.99 -2.55
C ALA A 77 18.25 -11.92 -3.66
N GLU A 78 18.03 -12.31 -4.91
CA GLU A 78 17.95 -11.38 -6.04
C GLU A 78 16.74 -10.44 -5.92
N ARG A 79 15.62 -10.92 -5.37
CA ARG A 79 14.42 -10.12 -5.11
C ARG A 79 14.57 -9.25 -3.86
N GLN A 80 15.40 -9.66 -2.89
CA GLN A 80 15.68 -8.87 -1.70
C GLN A 80 16.30 -7.52 -2.05
N LEU A 81 17.16 -7.45 -3.08
CA LEU A 81 17.74 -6.20 -3.57
C LEU A 81 16.66 -5.18 -3.96
N ALA A 82 15.67 -5.62 -4.75
CA ALA A 82 14.58 -4.76 -5.21
C ALA A 82 13.66 -4.36 -4.05
N LEU A 83 13.29 -5.30 -3.17
CA LEU A 83 12.43 -5.01 -2.02
C LEU A 83 13.11 -4.11 -0.99
N ALA A 84 14.42 -4.24 -0.77
CA ALA A 84 15.17 -3.32 0.08
C ALA A 84 15.16 -1.88 -0.47
N VAL A 85 15.28 -1.71 -1.79
CA VAL A 85 15.08 -0.39 -2.44
C VAL A 85 13.65 0.11 -2.23
N SER A 86 12.65 -0.75 -2.35
CA SER A 86 11.25 -0.40 -2.08
C SER A 86 11.02 0.10 -0.65
N VAL A 87 11.58 -0.58 0.37
CA VAL A 87 11.50 -0.14 1.77
C VAL A 87 12.09 1.26 1.92
N LEU A 88 13.32 1.46 1.45
CA LEU A 88 14.01 2.75 1.58
C LEU A 88 13.31 3.88 0.80
N ALA A 89 12.72 3.57 -0.35
CA ALA A 89 11.96 4.54 -1.14
C ALA A 89 10.64 4.93 -0.44
N ALA A 90 9.91 3.94 0.09
CA ALA A 90 8.65 4.17 0.78
C ALA A 90 8.86 4.94 2.10
N GLU A 91 9.90 4.63 2.88
CA GLU A 91 10.29 5.38 4.08
C GLU A 91 10.63 6.85 3.79
N HIS A 92 11.32 7.11 2.69
CA HIS A 92 11.62 8.47 2.28
C HIS A 92 10.35 9.25 1.91
N VAL A 93 9.46 8.64 1.13
CA VAL A 93 8.15 9.24 0.78
C VAL A 93 7.30 9.46 2.03
N LEU A 94 7.31 8.52 2.98
CA LEU A 94 6.63 8.67 4.27
C LEU A 94 7.17 9.89 5.03
N GLY A 95 8.50 10.00 5.11
CA GLY A 95 9.18 11.11 5.75
C GLY A 95 8.78 12.47 5.19
N GLU A 96 8.72 12.58 3.86
CA GLU A 96 8.24 13.79 3.16
C GLU A 96 6.77 14.10 3.46
N LEU A 97 5.90 13.08 3.52
CA LEU A 97 4.46 13.24 3.82
C LEU A 97 4.18 13.66 5.27
N GLU A 98 5.08 13.34 6.18
CA GLU A 98 4.95 13.63 7.61
C GLU A 98 5.78 14.85 8.04
N GLY A 99 6.63 15.37 7.15
CA GLY A 99 7.55 16.48 7.48
C GLY A 99 8.59 16.08 8.54
N ARG A 100 8.90 14.79 8.66
CA ARG A 100 9.86 14.25 9.64
C ARG A 100 11.27 14.14 9.04
N PRO A 101 12.33 14.22 9.87
CA PRO A 101 13.70 14.02 9.39
C PRO A 101 13.88 12.60 8.81
N PRO A 102 14.91 12.41 7.96
CA PRO A 102 15.24 11.09 7.42
C PRO A 102 15.43 10.07 8.54
N GLY A 103 14.74 8.93 8.42
CA GLY A 103 14.77 7.86 9.40
C GLY A 103 13.89 6.71 8.96
N LEU A 104 14.10 5.54 9.56
CA LEU A 104 13.31 4.34 9.31
C LEU A 104 12.41 4.06 10.50
N GLU A 105 11.15 3.69 10.21
CA GLU A 105 10.27 3.10 11.20
C GLU A 105 10.86 1.79 11.74
N PRO A 106 10.49 1.36 12.98
CA PRO A 106 11.02 0.16 13.59
C PRO A 106 10.88 -1.10 12.71
N ALA A 107 9.72 -1.31 12.08
CA ALA A 107 9.46 -2.48 11.24
C ALA A 107 10.33 -2.50 9.97
N SER A 108 10.54 -1.35 9.35
CA SER A 108 11.44 -1.21 8.19
C SER A 108 12.89 -1.48 8.56
N ARG A 109 13.32 -1.03 9.74
CA ARG A 109 14.66 -1.30 10.25
C ARG A 109 14.86 -2.79 10.51
N GLU A 110 13.94 -3.40 11.25
CA GLU A 110 13.99 -4.83 11.57
C GLU A 110 14.05 -5.70 10.30
N ALA A 111 13.19 -5.41 9.32
CA ALA A 111 13.19 -6.15 8.06
C ALA A 111 14.53 -6.00 7.29
N LEU A 112 15.12 -4.81 7.28
CA LEU A 112 16.42 -4.56 6.63
C LEU A 112 17.59 -5.22 7.38
N ASP A 113 17.50 -5.33 8.70
CA ASP A 113 18.53 -5.96 9.54
C ASP A 113 18.57 -7.49 9.33
N LEU A 114 17.46 -8.11 8.91
CA LEU A 114 17.42 -9.52 8.51
C LEU A 114 18.13 -9.80 7.18
N VAL A 115 18.36 -8.78 6.34
CA VAL A 115 18.98 -8.90 5.00
C VAL A 115 20.13 -7.89 4.81
N PRO A 116 21.17 -7.93 5.65
CA PRO A 116 22.15 -6.84 5.76
C PRO A 116 22.91 -6.55 4.46
N GLU A 117 23.14 -7.55 3.61
CA GLU A 117 23.80 -7.39 2.31
C GLU A 117 22.91 -6.61 1.33
N ALA A 118 21.64 -7.01 1.19
CA ALA A 118 20.67 -6.32 0.34
C ALA A 118 20.42 -4.89 0.83
N ALA A 119 20.32 -4.69 2.15
CA ALA A 119 20.17 -3.37 2.75
C ALA A 119 21.37 -2.45 2.45
N ARG A 120 22.60 -2.97 2.54
CA ARG A 120 23.82 -2.19 2.22
C ARG A 120 23.85 -1.81 0.74
N TRP A 121 23.55 -2.76 -0.14
CA TRP A 121 23.50 -2.51 -1.58
C TRP A 121 22.43 -1.45 -1.93
N ALA A 122 21.22 -1.59 -1.38
CA ALA A 122 20.10 -0.67 -1.65
C ALA A 122 20.39 0.76 -1.20
N ARG A 123 21.08 0.96 -0.06
CA ARG A 123 21.53 2.28 0.40
C ARG A 123 22.50 2.93 -0.59
N GLY A 124 23.43 2.17 -1.15
CA GLY A 124 24.34 2.65 -2.19
C GLY A 124 23.63 2.99 -3.50
N PHE A 125 22.68 2.15 -3.92
CA PHE A 125 21.90 2.35 -5.15
C PHE A 125 21.02 3.62 -5.09
N ARG A 126 20.35 3.88 -3.96
CA ARG A 126 19.47 5.06 -3.81
C ARG A 126 20.21 6.40 -3.84
N GLY A 127 21.52 6.43 -3.58
CA GLY A 127 22.32 7.66 -3.65
C GLY A 127 22.25 8.39 -4.99
N GLY A 128 21.80 7.72 -6.06
CA GLY A 128 21.59 8.32 -7.39
C GLY A 128 20.14 8.40 -7.88
N VAL A 129 19.13 7.97 -7.10
CA VAL A 129 17.74 7.86 -7.60
C VAL A 129 16.73 8.52 -6.65
N HIS A 130 16.19 9.66 -7.09
CA HIS A 130 15.06 10.33 -6.45
C HIS A 130 13.75 9.94 -7.14
N ILE A 131 12.81 9.38 -6.38
CA ILE A 131 11.48 9.01 -6.86
C ILE A 131 10.50 10.08 -6.39
N SER A 132 9.83 10.76 -7.31
CA SER A 132 8.75 11.69 -6.96
C SER A 132 7.55 10.94 -6.39
N ARG A 133 6.75 11.60 -5.54
CA ARG A 133 5.49 11.03 -5.00
C ARG A 133 4.57 10.46 -6.09
N ARG A 134 4.44 11.17 -7.21
CA ARG A 134 3.65 10.72 -8.37
C ARG A 134 4.25 9.46 -9.01
N GLY A 135 5.58 9.41 -9.16
CA GLY A 135 6.29 8.24 -9.65
C GLY A 135 6.16 7.04 -8.71
N PHE A 136 6.21 7.29 -7.40
CA PHE A 136 6.03 6.27 -6.38
C PHE A 136 4.65 5.62 -6.48
N ARG A 137 3.59 6.44 -6.46
CA ARG A 137 2.20 5.97 -6.60
C ARG A 137 1.96 5.21 -7.89
N ARG A 138 2.49 5.71 -9.02
CA ARG A 138 2.23 5.14 -10.34
C ARG A 138 3.01 3.86 -10.62
N TYR A 139 4.23 3.74 -10.10
CA TYR A 139 5.15 2.66 -10.48
C TYR A 139 5.71 1.90 -9.28
N ALA A 140 6.31 2.58 -8.31
CA ALA A 140 7.05 1.92 -7.23
C ALA A 140 6.12 1.11 -6.31
N ALA A 141 5.00 1.67 -5.87
CA ALA A 141 4.08 0.99 -4.97
C ALA A 141 3.40 -0.24 -5.63
N PRO A 142 2.80 -0.14 -6.83
CA PRO A 142 2.26 -1.31 -7.53
C PRO A 142 3.32 -2.40 -7.81
N ASN A 143 4.52 -2.02 -8.22
CA ASN A 143 5.60 -2.98 -8.47
C ASN A 143 6.06 -3.67 -7.18
N THR A 144 6.11 -2.94 -6.06
CA THR A 144 6.43 -3.50 -4.74
C THR A 144 5.42 -4.57 -4.33
N VAL A 145 4.13 -4.29 -4.49
CA VAL A 145 3.05 -5.26 -4.20
C VAL A 145 3.22 -6.52 -5.06
N GLN A 146 3.46 -6.36 -6.36
CA GLN A 146 3.65 -7.50 -7.27
C GLN A 146 4.88 -8.35 -6.90
N LEU A 147 6.02 -7.71 -6.63
CA LEU A 147 7.25 -8.39 -6.25
C LEU A 147 7.10 -9.11 -4.91
N ALA A 148 6.45 -8.49 -3.94
CA ALA A 148 6.23 -9.07 -2.62
C ALA A 148 5.35 -10.32 -2.69
N VAL A 149 4.16 -10.22 -3.30
CA VAL A 149 3.21 -11.33 -3.36
C VAL A 149 3.78 -12.52 -4.14
N ARG A 150 4.32 -12.26 -5.35
CA ARG A 150 4.95 -13.32 -6.15
C ARG A 150 6.16 -13.92 -5.45
N GLY A 151 6.93 -13.09 -4.77
CA GLY A 151 8.09 -13.51 -4.01
C GLY A 151 7.71 -14.46 -2.87
N ILE A 152 6.69 -14.10 -2.07
CA ILE A 152 6.19 -14.96 -0.98
C ILE A 152 5.63 -16.27 -1.53
N ALA A 153 4.81 -16.21 -2.59
CA ALA A 153 4.22 -17.39 -3.20
C ALA A 153 5.25 -18.38 -3.76
N GLN A 154 6.45 -17.88 -4.14
CA GLN A 154 7.55 -18.68 -4.67
C GLN A 154 8.65 -18.95 -3.63
N ALA A 155 8.49 -18.47 -2.40
CA ALA A 155 9.50 -18.61 -1.36
C ALA A 155 9.53 -20.05 -0.82
N CYS A 156 10.71 -20.49 -0.40
CA CYS A 156 10.91 -21.77 0.27
C CYS A 156 10.51 -21.68 1.76
N VAL A 157 9.27 -21.28 2.03
CA VAL A 157 8.68 -21.20 3.38
C VAL A 157 7.64 -22.30 3.58
N THR A 158 7.42 -22.70 4.83
CA THR A 158 6.50 -23.81 5.15
C THR A 158 5.03 -23.49 4.84
N GLU A 159 4.59 -22.25 5.07
CA GLU A 159 3.18 -21.85 4.92
C GLU A 159 3.04 -20.54 4.12
N PRO A 160 3.28 -20.54 2.79
CA PRO A 160 3.22 -19.32 1.98
C PRO A 160 1.81 -18.70 1.95
N ASP A 161 0.74 -19.51 1.87
CA ASP A 161 -0.65 -19.04 1.88
C ASP A 161 -1.01 -18.31 3.18
N ARG A 162 -0.53 -18.84 4.31
CA ARG A 162 -0.69 -18.21 5.61
C ARG A 162 -0.02 -16.84 5.63
N LEU A 163 1.21 -16.75 5.12
CA LEU A 163 1.95 -15.49 5.06
C LEU A 163 1.29 -14.48 4.11
N LEU A 164 0.72 -14.93 2.98
CA LEU A 164 -0.06 -14.07 2.08
C LEU A 164 -1.34 -13.55 2.74
N ARG A 165 -2.03 -14.39 3.51
CA ARG A 165 -3.21 -13.99 4.28
C ARG A 165 -2.85 -12.97 5.36
N GLU A 166 -1.80 -13.23 6.14
CA GLU A 166 -1.29 -12.32 7.18
C GLU A 166 -0.84 -10.98 6.57
N LEU A 167 -0.18 -11.01 5.40
CA LEU A 167 0.18 -9.82 4.63
C LEU A 167 -1.04 -8.98 4.28
N LEU A 168 -2.09 -9.61 3.74
CA LEU A 168 -3.33 -8.91 3.39
C LEU A 168 -4.04 -8.36 4.62
N THR A 169 -4.14 -9.13 5.70
CA THR A 169 -4.73 -8.69 6.97
C THR A 169 -4.00 -7.46 7.51
N GLY A 170 -2.67 -7.50 7.59
CA GLY A 170 -1.87 -6.35 8.05
C GLY A 170 -2.06 -5.13 7.16
N ALA A 171 -2.12 -5.31 5.84
CA ALA A 171 -2.34 -4.18 4.92
C ALA A 171 -3.73 -3.53 5.10
N ILE A 172 -4.76 -4.34 5.39
CA ILE A 172 -6.11 -3.84 5.71
C ILE A 172 -6.07 -3.01 6.99
N GLU A 173 -5.39 -3.50 8.03
CA GLU A 173 -5.25 -2.82 9.32
C GLU A 173 -4.47 -1.51 9.19
N ASP A 174 -3.38 -1.50 8.43
CA ASP A 174 -2.57 -0.32 8.17
C ASP A 174 -3.38 0.75 7.41
N CYS A 175 -4.14 0.36 6.38
CA CYS A 175 -5.04 1.27 5.66
C CYS A 175 -6.09 1.88 6.59
N ALA A 176 -6.72 1.05 7.43
CA ALA A 176 -7.71 1.50 8.39
C ALA A 176 -7.10 2.46 9.42
N ALA A 177 -5.85 2.25 9.85
CA ALA A 177 -5.14 3.13 10.76
C ALA A 177 -4.87 4.52 10.14
N VAL A 178 -4.43 4.55 8.88
CA VAL A 178 -4.22 5.81 8.14
C VAL A 178 -5.53 6.60 8.04
N LEU A 179 -6.62 5.94 7.65
CA LEU A 179 -7.94 6.59 7.50
C LEU A 179 -8.51 7.09 8.83
N ARG A 180 -8.31 6.38 9.93
CA ARG A 180 -8.72 6.83 11.28
C ARG A 180 -7.92 8.05 11.75
N ASN A 181 -6.64 8.14 11.38
CA ASN A 181 -5.73 9.20 11.81
C ASN A 181 -5.70 10.40 10.84
N ARG A 182 -6.64 10.48 9.89
CA ARG A 182 -6.73 11.65 9.00
C ARG A 182 -6.96 12.89 9.87
N PRO A 183 -6.08 13.90 9.82
CA PRO A 183 -6.38 15.17 10.49
C PRO A 183 -7.69 15.69 9.90
N ALA A 184 -8.64 16.07 10.77
CA ALA A 184 -9.92 16.60 10.35
C ALA A 184 -9.66 17.72 9.34
N GLU A 185 -10.00 17.44 8.08
CA GLU A 185 -9.94 18.44 7.02
C GLU A 185 -10.91 19.54 7.49
N THR A 186 -10.36 20.72 7.82
CA THR A 186 -11.15 21.88 8.23
C THR A 186 -12.26 22.05 7.21
N ALA A 187 -13.50 21.78 7.64
CA ALA A 187 -14.70 22.02 6.86
C ALA A 187 -14.58 23.42 6.26
N GLY A 188 -14.38 23.48 4.94
CA GLY A 188 -14.34 24.73 4.22
C GLY A 188 -15.63 25.48 4.51
N THR A 189 -15.49 26.63 5.14
CA THR A 189 -16.55 27.64 5.22
C THR A 189 -17.14 27.81 3.83
N PRO A 190 -18.47 27.67 3.62
CA PRO A 190 -19.07 28.04 2.36
C PRO A 190 -18.80 29.53 2.15
N GLY A 191 -17.95 29.86 1.19
CA GLY A 191 -17.73 31.23 0.78
C GLY A 191 -19.07 31.82 0.34
N THR A 192 -19.57 32.78 1.13
CA THR A 192 -20.61 33.71 0.71
C THR A 192 -20.13 34.41 -0.56
N ALA A 193 -20.58 33.94 -1.71
CA ALA A 193 -20.46 34.68 -2.96
C ALA A 193 -21.42 35.87 -2.88
N GLU A 194 -20.86 37.02 -2.52
CA GLU A 194 -21.50 38.32 -2.70
C GLU A 194 -21.91 38.48 -4.15
N ARG A 195 -23.19 38.82 -4.34
CA ARG A 195 -23.76 39.19 -5.62
C ARG A 195 -23.18 40.54 -6.04
N GLU A 196 -22.23 40.53 -6.98
CA GLU A 196 -21.87 41.74 -7.70
C GLU A 196 -22.87 41.98 -8.83
N ILE A 197 -23.63 43.05 -8.65
CA ILE A 197 -24.68 43.54 -9.53
C ILE A 197 -24.00 44.28 -10.69
N HIS A 198 -24.06 43.74 -11.91
CA HIS A 198 -23.59 44.44 -13.10
C HIS A 198 -24.69 45.39 -13.61
N PRO A 199 -24.43 46.70 -13.82
CA PRO A 199 -25.40 47.60 -14.42
C PRO A 199 -25.42 47.43 -15.95
N VAL A 200 -26.64 47.46 -16.50
CA VAL A 200 -26.95 47.49 -17.93
C VAL A 200 -26.95 48.93 -18.43
N GLY A 201 -26.34 49.18 -19.59
CA GLY A 201 -26.58 50.36 -20.43
C GLY A 201 -25.28 51.08 -20.84
N ARG A 202 -25.09 51.54 -22.09
CA ARG A 202 -25.93 51.63 -23.29
C ARG A 202 -25.05 51.52 -24.53
#